data_AF-B9KI92-F1
#
_entry.id   AF-B9KI92-F1
#
_cell.length_a   1.000
_cell.length_b   1.000
_cell.length_c   1.000
_cell.angle_alpha   90.00
_cell.angle_beta   90.00
_cell.angle_gamma   90.00
#
_symmetry.space_group_name_H-M   'P 1'
#
loop_
_entity.id
_entity.type
_entity.pdbx_description
1 polymer ?
#
loop_
_entity_poly.entity_id
_entity_poly.type
_entity_poly.pdbx_seq_one_letter_code
_entity_poly.pdbx_strand_id
1 'polypeptide(L)'
;MQESGVSLKWRRLPMPSVGDYSSILLFIMLAAMVSSVFAVLPAFLAGKRGSLGKLSPYECGFDQGEAPDSSSFDIKFCVVAILFVIFDVEVAFLFPWAVCLGAIGAFGFWSMVFFAGLLAVGFVYEWGVGALEWE
;
A
#
# COMPACT_ATOMS: atom_id res chain seq x y z
N MET A 1 11.24 -33.98 40.21
CA MET A 1 10.21 -32.93 40.15
C MET A 1 9.92 -32.64 38.68
N GLN A 2 8.75 -33.12 38.25
CA GLN A 2 7.96 -32.84 37.06
C GLN A 2 8.48 -31.75 36.06
N GLU A 3 9.19 -32.17 35.02
CA GLU A 3 9.36 -31.36 33.78
C GLU A 3 8.14 -31.63 32.88
N SER A 4 6.99 -31.03 33.18
CA SER A 4 5.75 -31.23 32.41
C SER A 4 5.45 -30.05 31.49
N GLY A 5 5.64 -30.26 30.19
CA GLY A 5 4.53 -30.08 29.25
C GLY A 5 4.37 -28.73 28.55
N VAL A 6 5.41 -27.89 28.42
CA VAL A 6 5.34 -26.78 27.45
C VAL A 6 5.57 -27.34 26.05
N SER A 7 4.47 -27.68 25.40
CA SER A 7 4.40 -28.30 24.08
C SER A 7 5.24 -27.54 23.05
N LEU A 8 6.39 -28.13 22.66
CA LEU A 8 7.29 -27.72 21.56
C LEU A 8 6.64 -27.87 20.17
N LYS A 9 5.31 -27.71 20.06
CA LYS A 9 4.54 -27.94 18.83
C LYS A 9 4.91 -26.95 17.72
N TRP A 10 5.26 -25.72 18.09
CA TRP A 10 5.63 -24.64 17.17
C TRP A 10 6.95 -24.87 16.43
N ARG A 11 7.86 -25.70 16.98
CA ARG A 11 9.18 -25.98 16.38
C ARG A 11 9.11 -27.00 15.23
N ARG A 12 7.96 -27.65 15.02
CA ARG A 12 7.74 -28.71 14.02
C ARG A 12 6.63 -28.39 13.02
N LEU A 13 6.28 -27.11 12.85
CA LEU A 13 5.47 -26.75 11.71
C LEU A 13 6.34 -26.94 10.45
N PRO A 14 5.88 -27.69 9.45
CA PRO A 14 6.56 -27.69 8.16
C PRO A 14 6.61 -26.23 7.71
N MET A 15 7.81 -25.68 7.54
CA MET A 15 7.95 -24.36 6.94
C MET A 15 7.26 -24.44 5.58
N PRO A 16 6.36 -23.51 5.25
CA PRO A 16 5.71 -23.53 3.96
C PRO A 16 6.81 -23.58 2.91
N SER A 17 6.75 -24.63 2.10
CA SER A 17 7.68 -24.80 0.99
C SER A 17 7.39 -23.70 -0.03
N VAL A 18 8.35 -23.38 -0.89
CA VAL A 18 8.09 -22.45 -2.00
C VAL A 18 6.91 -22.93 -2.87
N GLY A 19 6.64 -24.24 -2.87
CA GLY A 19 5.47 -24.85 -3.52
C GLY A 19 4.11 -24.42 -2.92
N ASP A 20 4.04 -24.05 -1.65
CA ASP A 20 2.78 -23.62 -1.01
C ASP A 20 2.33 -22.23 -1.50
N TYR A 21 3.26 -21.44 -2.04
CA TYR A 21 2.98 -20.15 -2.67
C TYR A 21 2.58 -20.27 -4.15
N SER A 22 2.63 -21.48 -4.74
CA SER A 22 2.31 -21.71 -6.14
C SER A 22 0.89 -21.30 -6.52
N SER A 23 -0.08 -21.47 -5.61
CA SER A 23 -1.48 -21.06 -5.82
C SER A 23 -1.63 -19.55 -5.93
N ILE A 24 -0.85 -18.78 -5.16
CA ILE A 24 -0.85 -17.31 -5.21
C ILE A 24 -0.27 -16.84 -6.55
N LEU A 25 0.84 -17.44 -6.97
CA LEU A 25 1.47 -17.13 -8.26
C LEU A 25 0.55 -17.45 -9.43
N LEU A 26 -0.13 -18.60 -9.40
CA LEU A 26 -1.12 -18.98 -10.41
C LEU A 26 -2.26 -17.96 -10.48
N PHE A 27 -2.77 -17.50 -9.32
CA PHE A 27 -3.83 -16.51 -9.26
C PHE A 27 -3.40 -15.18 -9.88
N ILE A 28 -2.21 -14.68 -9.54
CA ILE A 28 -1.66 -13.43 -10.11
C ILE A 28 -1.49 -13.57 -11.63
N MET A 29 -0.96 -14.70 -12.11
CA MET A 29 -0.79 -14.95 -13.54
C MET A 29 -2.14 -15.00 -14.28
N LEU A 30 -3.14 -15.66 -13.71
CA LEU A 30 -4.47 -15.73 -14.31
C LEU A 30 -5.13 -14.35 -14.35
N ALA A 31 -5.05 -13.58 -13.26
CA ALA A 31 -5.58 -12.22 -13.19
C ALA A 31 -4.90 -11.30 -14.24
N ALA A 32 -3.58 -11.38 -14.36
CA ALA A 32 -2.81 -10.66 -15.38
C ALA A 32 -3.18 -11.09 -16.81
N MET A 33 -3.36 -12.39 -17.05
CA MET A 33 -3.77 -12.92 -18.36
C MET A 33 -5.16 -12.40 -18.73
N VAL A 34 -6.13 -12.54 -17.83
CA VAL A 34 -7.52 -12.13 -18.08
C VAL A 34 -7.62 -10.62 -18.30
N SER A 35 -6.97 -9.81 -17.45
CA SER A 35 -6.93 -8.35 -17.63
C SER A 35 -6.28 -7.94 -18.96
N SER A 36 -5.20 -8.61 -19.36
CA SER A 36 -4.54 -8.38 -20.65
C SER A 36 -5.44 -8.73 -21.83
N VAL A 37 -6.17 -9.86 -21.76
CA VAL A 37 -7.15 -10.22 -22.80
C VAL A 37 -8.21 -9.12 -22.91
N PHE A 38 -8.79 -8.66 -21.81
CA PHE A 38 -9.79 -7.59 -21.84
C PHE A 38 -9.24 -6.24 -22.31
N ALA A 39 -7.98 -5.93 -22.03
CA ALA A 39 -7.34 -4.70 -22.51
C ALA A 39 -7.05 -4.73 -24.01
N VAL A 40 -6.61 -5.89 -24.54
CA VAL A 40 -6.07 -6.01 -25.90
C VAL A 40 -7.10 -6.52 -26.91
N LEU A 41 -8.04 -7.38 -26.49
CA LEU A 41 -9.08 -7.92 -27.37
C LEU A 41 -9.91 -6.83 -28.08
N PRO A 42 -10.34 -5.74 -27.41
CA PRO A 42 -11.03 -4.64 -28.09
C PRO A 42 -10.16 -3.94 -29.13
N ALA A 43 -8.84 -3.85 -28.93
CA ALA A 43 -7.94 -3.22 -29.90
C ALA A 43 -7.78 -4.03 -31.19
N PHE A 44 -7.97 -5.35 -31.14
CA PHE A 44 -7.97 -6.24 -32.32
C PHE A 44 -9.36 -6.36 -32.97
N LEU A 45 -10.43 -6.41 -32.18
CA LEU A 45 -11.80 -6.55 -32.69
C LEU A 45 -12.41 -5.22 -33.14
N ALA A 46 -12.04 -4.09 -32.53
CA ALA A 46 -12.55 -2.79 -32.92
C ALA A 46 -11.81 -2.28 -34.17
N GLY A 47 -12.58 -1.88 -35.18
CA GLY A 47 -12.03 -1.19 -36.35
C GLY A 47 -11.33 0.11 -35.93
N LYS A 48 -10.05 0.24 -36.27
CA LYS A 48 -9.27 1.47 -36.01
C LYS A 48 -9.75 2.60 -36.92
N ARG A 49 -10.71 3.39 -36.44
CA ARG A 49 -11.14 4.64 -37.08
C ARG A 49 -10.82 5.81 -36.15
N GLY A 50 -9.55 6.24 -36.20
CA GLY A 50 -9.07 7.41 -35.48
C GLY A 50 -9.21 8.66 -36.35
N SER A 51 -10.23 9.47 -36.11
CA SER A 51 -10.22 10.86 -36.56
C SER A 51 -9.39 11.69 -35.59
N LEU A 52 -8.76 12.76 -36.08
CA LEU A 52 -7.92 13.65 -35.24
C LEU A 52 -8.66 14.14 -33.99
N GLY A 53 -9.95 14.50 -34.11
CA GLY A 53 -10.77 14.91 -32.96
C GLY A 53 -11.19 13.80 -31.99
N LYS A 54 -10.99 12.51 -32.32
CA LYS A 54 -11.20 11.38 -31.38
C LYS A 54 -9.93 11.08 -30.57
N LEU A 55 -8.78 11.54 -31.05
CA LEU A 55 -7.47 11.34 -30.44
C LEU A 55 -6.98 12.58 -29.68
N SER A 56 -7.67 13.73 -29.81
CA SER A 56 -7.40 14.93 -29.03
C SER A 56 -7.88 14.76 -27.58
N PRO A 57 -7.15 15.30 -26.59
CA PRO A 57 -7.64 15.44 -25.23
C PRO A 57 -9.01 16.14 -25.19
N TYR A 58 -9.84 15.77 -24.22
CA TYR A 58 -11.15 16.39 -24.04
C TYR A 58 -10.99 17.75 -23.36
N GLU A 59 -11.29 18.83 -24.08
CA GLU A 59 -11.18 20.23 -23.61
C GLU A 59 -12.45 21.03 -23.98
N CYS A 60 -13.62 20.39 -23.91
CA CYS A 60 -14.90 21.00 -24.26
C CYS A 60 -14.96 21.64 -25.66
N GLY A 61 -14.16 21.16 -26.62
CA GLY A 61 -14.16 21.64 -28.02
C GLY A 61 -13.20 22.78 -28.32
N PHE A 62 -12.35 23.19 -27.36
CA PHE A 62 -11.23 24.10 -27.61
C PHE A 62 -9.96 23.31 -27.93
N ASP A 63 -9.23 23.74 -28.96
CA ASP A 63 -7.88 23.24 -29.21
C ASP A 63 -6.95 23.74 -28.10
N GLN A 64 -6.06 22.87 -27.61
CA GLN A 64 -4.98 23.25 -26.71
C GLN A 64 -3.95 24.09 -27.49
N GLY A 65 -4.32 25.32 -27.85
CA GLY A 65 -3.37 26.34 -28.23
C GLY A 65 -2.53 26.67 -27.00
N GLU A 66 -1.32 26.12 -26.94
CA GLU A 66 -0.27 26.53 -26.00
C GLU A 66 -0.78 26.74 -24.55
N ALA A 67 -1.48 25.74 -23.99
CA ALA A 67 -1.81 25.80 -22.57
C ALA A 67 -0.50 25.69 -21.76
N PRO A 68 -0.25 26.59 -20.78
CA PRO A 68 1.00 26.57 -20.02
C PRO A 68 1.12 25.25 -19.25
N ASP A 69 2.14 24.48 -19.61
CA ASP A 69 2.49 23.16 -19.08
C ASP A 69 3.08 23.24 -17.66
N SER A 70 2.40 23.96 -16.77
CA SER A 70 2.84 24.14 -15.39
C SER A 70 1.66 23.98 -14.45
N SER A 71 1.10 22.77 -14.41
CA SER A 71 0.40 22.29 -13.22
C SER A 71 1.41 22.24 -12.07
N SER A 72 1.50 23.33 -11.31
CA SER A 72 2.22 23.30 -10.04
C SER A 72 1.42 22.38 -9.12
N PHE A 73 1.85 21.12 -9.02
CA PHE A 73 1.27 20.15 -8.12
C PHE A 73 1.45 20.65 -6.68
N ASP A 74 0.36 20.65 -5.92
CA ASP A 74 0.38 21.11 -4.53
C ASP A 74 1.33 20.21 -3.70
N ILE A 75 2.18 20.84 -2.88
CA ILE A 75 3.12 20.15 -1.98
C ILE A 75 2.39 19.26 -0.97
N LYS A 76 1.10 19.51 -0.71
CA LYS A 76 0.26 18.70 0.18
C LYS A 76 0.25 17.21 -0.20
N PHE A 77 0.30 16.88 -1.49
CA PHE A 77 0.39 15.47 -1.93
C PHE A 77 1.69 14.81 -1.46
N CYS A 78 2.80 15.56 -1.42
CA CYS A 78 4.08 15.06 -0.91
C CYS A 78 4.04 14.86 0.61
N VAL A 79 3.40 15.77 1.36
CA VAL A 79 3.27 15.63 2.82
C VAL A 79 2.48 14.38 3.18
N VAL A 80 1.34 14.14 2.52
CA VAL A 80 0.55 12.92 2.72
C VAL A 80 1.35 11.67 2.36
N ALA A 81 2.12 11.68 1.27
CA ALA A 81 2.95 10.55 0.88
C ALA A 81 4.05 10.24 1.91
N ILE A 82 4.75 11.25 2.42
CA ILE A 82 5.79 11.06 3.45
C ILE A 82 5.16 10.55 4.75
N LEU A 83 4.03 11.11 5.17
CA LEU A 83 3.29 10.66 6.35
C LEU A 83 2.85 9.21 6.22
N PHE A 84 2.35 8.80 5.04
CA PHE A 84 2.00 7.42 4.75
C PHE A 84 3.22 6.49 4.87
N VAL A 85 4.37 6.87 4.33
CA VAL A 85 5.60 6.05 4.42
C VAL A 85 6.05 5.88 5.87
N ILE A 86 6.00 6.93 6.68
CA ILE A 86 6.37 6.87 8.10
C ILE A 86 5.42 5.93 8.86
N PHE A 87 4.12 6.05 8.64
CA PHE A 87 3.11 5.19 9.28
C PHE A 87 3.18 3.73 8.79
N ASP A 88 3.48 3.48 7.52
CA ASP A 88 3.69 2.12 6.99
C ASP A 88 4.88 1.44 7.67
N VAL A 89 5.98 2.17 7.83
CA VAL A 89 7.15 1.69 8.59
C VAL A 89 6.81 1.44 10.06
N GLU A 90 5.99 2.29 10.70
CA GLU A 90 5.50 2.06 12.07
C GLU A 90 4.75 0.73 12.20
N VAL A 91 3.84 0.46 11.26
CA VAL A 91 3.06 -0.77 11.22
C VAL A 91 3.97 -1.99 10.99
N ALA A 92 5.00 -1.85 10.16
CA ALA A 92 6.01 -2.90 9.97
C ALA A 92 6.71 -3.28 11.30
N PHE A 93 6.90 -2.33 12.23
CA PHE A 93 7.42 -2.62 13.58
C PHE A 93 6.34 -3.15 14.54
N LEU A 94 5.08 -2.73 14.39
CA LEU A 94 3.97 -3.23 15.20
C LEU A 94 3.67 -4.71 14.94
N PHE A 95 3.86 -5.21 13.71
CA PHE A 95 3.56 -6.60 13.37
C PHE A 95 4.38 -7.63 14.19
N PRO A 96 5.74 -7.60 14.20
CA PRO A 96 6.53 -8.52 15.02
C PRO A 96 6.23 -8.38 16.52
N TRP A 97 6.02 -7.16 16.99
CA TRP A 97 5.66 -6.88 18.39
C TRP A 97 4.32 -7.52 18.77
N ALA A 98 3.29 -7.37 17.93
CA ALA A 98 1.98 -7.95 18.14
C ALA A 98 2.02 -9.49 18.16
N VAL A 99 2.82 -10.10 17.27
CA VAL A 99 3.01 -11.56 17.21
C VAL A 99 3.75 -12.08 18.46
N CYS A 100 4.70 -11.32 18.99
CA CYS A 100 5.54 -11.74 20.11
C CYS A 100 5.06 -11.23 21.48
N LEU A 101 3.91 -10.57 21.57
CA LEU A 101 3.44 -9.84 22.76
C LEU A 101 3.46 -10.69 24.04
N GLY A 102 3.10 -11.96 23.94
CA GLY A 102 3.09 -12.90 25.06
C GLY A 102 4.48 -13.26 25.63
N ALA A 103 5.57 -12.98 24.91
CA ALA A 103 6.94 -13.35 25.30
C ALA A 103 7.77 -12.18 25.85
N ILE A 104 7.45 -10.94 25.49
CA ILE A 104 8.24 -9.73 25.77
C ILE A 104 7.91 -9.04 27.11
N GLY A 105 6.83 -9.45 27.78
CA GLY A 105 6.43 -8.94 29.09
C GLY A 105 6.05 -7.44 29.11
N ALA A 106 5.88 -6.88 30.31
CA ALA A 106 5.40 -5.51 30.49
C ALA A 106 6.33 -4.43 29.92
N PHE A 107 7.65 -4.66 29.94
CA PHE A 107 8.62 -3.72 29.38
C PHE A 107 8.48 -3.59 27.85
N GLY A 108 8.37 -4.71 27.13
CA GLY A 108 8.14 -4.69 25.68
C GLY A 108 6.77 -4.11 25.30
N PHE A 109 5.76 -4.28 26.15
CA PHE A 109 4.46 -3.63 25.98
C PHE A 109 4.60 -2.09 26.04
N TRP A 110 5.14 -1.56 27.14
CA TRP A 110 5.25 -0.11 27.34
C TRP A 110 6.20 0.58 26.36
N SER A 111 7.28 -0.12 25.97
CA SER A 111 8.20 0.36 24.92
C SER A 111 7.47 0.66 23.61
N MET A 112 6.56 -0.23 23.18
CA MET A 112 5.87 -0.06 21.91
C MET A 112 4.71 0.92 22.00
N VAL A 113 4.03 0.98 23.15
CA VAL A 113 3.03 2.02 23.42
C VAL A 113 3.66 3.41 23.35
N PHE A 114 4.87 3.58 23.88
CA PHE A 114 5.60 4.85 23.76
C PHE A 114 6.01 5.16 22.31
N PHE A 115 6.51 4.16 21.58
CA PHE A 115 6.87 4.31 20.17
C PHE A 115 5.68 4.74 19.30
N ALA A 116 4.54 4.06 19.43
CA ALA A 116 3.31 4.43 18.72
C ALA A 116 2.77 5.80 19.18
N GLY A 117 2.87 6.10 20.48
CA GLY A 117 2.48 7.39 21.03
C GLY A 117 3.28 8.57 20.45
N LEU A 118 4.59 8.39 20.23
CA LEU A 118 5.46 9.43 19.67
C LEU A 118 5.06 9.79 18.24
N LEU A 119 4.74 8.79 17.42
CA LEU A 119 4.27 9.00 16.04
C LEU A 119 2.84 9.53 15.99
N ALA A 120 1.96 9.08 16.88
CA ALA A 120 0.61 9.63 17.03
C ALA A 120 0.62 11.13 17.40
N VAL A 121 1.55 11.57 18.25
CA VAL A 121 1.73 13.00 18.55
C VAL A 121 2.19 13.78 17.31
N GLY A 122 3.12 13.23 16.53
CA GLY A 122 3.54 13.83 15.25
C GLY A 122 2.38 13.95 14.26
N PHE A 123 1.54 12.92 14.16
CA PHE A 123 0.33 12.94 13.34
C PHE A 123 -0.66 14.02 13.77
N VAL A 124 -0.95 14.12 15.07
CA VAL A 124 -1.86 15.15 15.62
C VAL A 124 -1.31 16.56 15.38
N TYR A 125 0.01 16.74 15.45
CA TYR A 125 0.64 18.02 15.14
C TYR A 125 0.42 18.43 13.67
N GLU A 126 0.71 17.55 12.71
CA GLU A 126 0.50 17.81 11.28
C GLU A 126 -0.99 18.07 10.96
N TRP A 127 -1.89 17.37 11.65
CA TRP A 127 -3.33 17.62 11.58
C TRP A 127 -3.69 19.04 12.05
N GLY A 128 -3.16 19.46 13.20
CA GLY A 128 -3.42 20.79 13.76
C GLY A 128 -2.82 21.94 12.95
N VAL A 129 -1.75 21.68 12.17
CA VAL A 129 -1.14 22.66 11.25
C VAL A 129 -1.99 22.84 9.97
N GLY A 130 -2.97 21.97 9.72
CA GLY A 130 -3.80 22.04 8.52
C GLY A 130 -3.10 21.52 7.26
N ALA A 131 -1.98 20.79 7.42
CA ALA A 131 -1.27 20.19 6.29
C ALA A 131 -2.10 19.12 5.55
N LEU A 132 -3.16 18.63 6.20
CA LEU A 132 -4.11 17.64 5.70
C LEU A 132 -5.44 18.24 5.24
N GLU A 133 -5.65 19.54 5.39
CA GLU A 133 -6.89 20.22 5.00
C GLU A 133 -6.86 20.59 3.51
N TRP A 134 -7.98 20.31 2.85
CA TRP A 134 -8.21 20.60 1.44
C TRP A 134 -9.34 21.63 1.35
N GLU A 135 -9.09 22.77 0.71
CA GLU A 135 -10.13 23.67 0.20
C GLU A 135 -10.54 23.25 -1.22
#